data_AF-A0A485LS91-F1
#
_entry.id   AF-A0A485LS91-F1
#
_cell.length_a   1.000
_cell.length_b   1.000
_cell.length_c   1.000
_cell.angle_alpha   90.00
_cell.angle_beta   90.00
_cell.angle_gamma   90.00
#
_symmetry.space_group_name_H-M   'P 1'
#
loop_
_entity.id
_entity.type
_entity.pdbx_description
1 polymer ?
#
loop_
_entity_poly.entity_id
_entity_poly.type
_entity_poly.pdbx_seq_one_letter_code
_entity_poly.pdbx_strand_id
1 'polypeptide(L)'
;MYWMVFNEMIVMSVVNRSLIRSAENAFTQMPAIPLEDRLGLQDVDGHYQTQRHLFQTTVGPFLSVDTFYVAVPPPLMAMAHTFQVAWQRFVVVDTIPTVAFHPTPPSWVSDPTLRWQSALSRRLSPTLCPRHI
;
A
#
# COMPACT_ATOMS: atom_id res chain seq x y z
N MET A 1 -3.82 -4.62 12.16
CA MET A 1 -2.63 -5.03 11.39
C MET A 1 -2.07 -3.84 10.62
N TYR A 2 -1.02 -3.23 11.14
CA TYR A 2 -0.31 -2.13 10.49
C TYR A 2 0.86 -2.71 9.70
N TRP A 3 0.72 -2.80 8.38
CA TRP A 3 1.65 -3.60 7.56
C TRP A 3 2.67 -2.78 6.75
N MET A 4 2.62 -1.45 6.76
CA MET A 4 3.56 -0.67 5.94
C MET A 4 3.94 0.68 6.56
N VAL A 5 4.88 0.70 7.50
CA VAL A 5 5.56 1.93 8.04
C VAL A 5 5.88 2.97 6.94
N PHE A 6 6.18 2.49 5.74
CA PHE A 6 6.48 3.32 4.57
C PHE A 6 5.32 4.25 4.17
N ASN A 7 4.07 3.79 4.25
CA ASN A 7 2.91 4.63 3.93
C ASN A 7 2.80 5.82 4.89
N GLU A 8 3.07 5.60 6.16
CA GLU A 8 3.01 6.65 7.17
C GLU A 8 4.22 7.56 7.06
N MET A 9 5.40 7.05 6.72
CA MET A 9 6.53 7.91 6.36
C MET A 9 6.18 8.83 5.16
N ILE A 10 5.49 8.31 4.13
CA ILE A 10 5.02 9.14 3.01
C ILE A 10 4.02 10.18 3.51
N VAL A 11 2.99 9.79 4.25
CA VAL A 11 1.98 10.74 4.76
C VAL A 11 2.62 11.80 5.64
N MET A 12 3.52 11.41 6.54
CA MET A 12 4.27 12.29 7.43
C MET A 12 5.15 13.28 6.66
N SER A 13 5.77 12.85 5.55
CA SER A 13 6.53 13.76 4.69
C SER A 13 5.66 14.80 4.01
N VAL A 14 4.44 14.45 3.60
CA VAL A 14 3.47 15.39 2.99
C VAL A 14 2.95 16.41 4.00
N VAL A 15 2.74 16.02 5.25
CA VAL A 15 2.16 16.89 6.30
C VAL A 15 3.20 17.52 7.23
N ASN A 16 4.49 17.36 6.92
CA ASN A 16 5.62 17.85 7.72
C ASN A 16 5.53 17.47 9.21
N ARG A 17 5.31 16.18 9.46
CA ARG A 17 5.25 15.59 10.81
C ARG A 17 6.29 14.50 10.99
N SER A 18 6.65 14.23 12.23
CA SER A 18 7.58 13.17 12.59
C SER A 18 6.87 12.00 13.26
N LEU A 19 7.30 10.77 12.97
CA LEU A 19 6.89 9.56 13.71
C LEU A 19 7.65 9.44 15.05
N ILE A 20 8.71 10.21 15.25
CA ILE A 20 9.50 10.23 16.49
C ILE A 20 8.73 11.04 17.53
N ARG A 21 8.28 10.39 18.61
CA ARG A 21 7.46 11.03 19.66
C ARG A 21 8.16 12.17 20.40
N SER A 22 9.50 12.16 20.45
CA SER A 22 10.30 13.21 21.08
C SER A 22 10.61 14.39 20.16
N ALA A 23 10.26 14.34 18.87
CA ALA A 23 10.48 15.46 17.95
C ALA A 23 9.48 16.58 18.22
N GLU A 24 9.90 17.83 18.00
CA GLU A 24 9.05 19.01 18.18
C GLU A 24 7.81 18.99 17.27
N ASN A 25 7.92 18.38 16.08
CA ASN A 25 6.84 18.20 15.12
C ASN A 25 6.27 16.76 15.12
N ALA A 26 6.32 16.05 16.24
CA ALA A 26 5.74 14.70 16.32
C ALA A 26 4.26 14.70 15.91
N PHE A 27 3.80 13.64 15.26
CA PHE A 27 2.41 13.52 14.78
C PHE A 27 1.35 13.56 15.90
N THR A 28 1.77 13.30 17.13
CA THR A 28 0.94 13.42 18.34
C THR A 28 0.89 14.85 18.89
N GLN A 29 1.77 15.75 18.45
CA GLN A 29 1.76 17.17 18.82
C GLN A 29 0.67 17.92 18.07
N MET A 30 0.13 18.97 18.69
CA MET A 30 -1.01 19.70 18.17
C MET A 30 -0.67 20.51 16.90
N PRO A 31 -1.54 20.55 15.86
CA PRO A 31 -2.69 19.69 15.65
C PRO A 31 -2.26 18.24 15.39
N ALA A 32 -2.77 17.34 16.22
CA ALA A 32 -2.49 15.92 16.16
C ALA A 32 -3.11 15.33 14.89
N ILE A 33 -2.40 14.43 14.24
CA ILE A 33 -2.87 13.76 13.03
C ILE A 33 -3.25 12.32 13.40
N PRO A 34 -4.55 12.03 13.59
CA PRO A 34 -5.01 10.66 13.75
C PRO A 34 -4.78 9.91 12.43
N LEU A 35 -3.98 8.84 12.49
CA LEU A 35 -3.66 8.03 11.31
C LEU A 35 -4.88 7.21 10.84
N GLU A 36 -5.75 6.82 11.77
CA GLU A 36 -6.97 6.06 11.47
C GLU A 36 -7.96 6.82 10.58
N ASP A 37 -7.99 8.15 10.65
CA ASP A 37 -8.84 9.00 9.82
C ASP A 37 -8.45 8.89 8.33
N ARG A 38 -7.18 8.62 8.05
CA ARG A 38 -6.67 8.46 6.68
C ARG A 38 -7.15 7.19 6.00
N LEU A 39 -7.81 6.29 6.73
CA LEU A 39 -8.40 5.08 6.17
C LEU A 39 -9.76 5.31 5.49
N GLY A 40 -10.35 6.51 5.61
CA GLY A 40 -11.68 6.77 5.05
C GLY A 40 -12.79 5.94 5.71
N LEU A 41 -12.57 5.54 6.96
CA LEU A 41 -13.53 4.74 7.74
C LEU A 41 -14.59 5.59 8.44
N GLN A 42 -14.54 6.91 8.30
CA GLN A 42 -15.52 7.83 8.87
C GLN A 42 -16.66 8.10 7.87
N ASP A 43 -17.74 8.70 8.35
CA ASP A 43 -18.78 9.29 7.51
C ASP A 43 -18.39 10.69 7.00
N VAL A 44 -19.30 11.35 6.31
CA VAL A 44 -19.08 12.71 5.74
C VAL A 44 -18.83 13.77 6.82
N ASP A 45 -19.25 13.51 8.06
CA ASP A 45 -19.10 14.40 9.20
C ASP A 45 -17.86 14.06 10.04
N GLY A 46 -17.07 13.06 9.63
CA GLY A 46 -15.87 12.62 10.35
C GLY A 46 -16.15 11.68 11.51
N HIS A 47 -17.36 11.13 11.62
CA HIS A 47 -17.71 10.21 12.70
C HIS A 47 -17.59 8.75 12.28
N TYR A 48 -17.10 7.93 13.19
CA TYR A 48 -17.24 6.48 13.09
C TYR A 48 -18.66 6.11 13.48
N GLN A 49 -19.36 5.33 12.64
CA GLN A 49 -20.74 4.91 12.89
C GLN A 49 -20.85 3.39 13.03
N THR A 50 -21.83 2.94 13.81
CA THR A 50 -22.26 1.54 13.92
C THR A 50 -21.11 0.62 14.35
N GLN A 51 -20.78 -0.41 13.56
CA GLN A 51 -19.77 -1.42 13.87
C GLN A 51 -18.36 -0.82 13.98
N ARG A 52 -18.07 0.22 13.20
CA ARG A 52 -16.74 0.88 13.20
C ARG A 52 -16.50 1.59 14.52
N HIS A 53 -17.51 2.31 15.03
CA HIS A 53 -17.43 2.96 16.33
C HIS A 53 -17.34 1.95 17.47
N LEU A 54 -18.15 0.88 17.42
CA LEU A 54 -18.10 -0.17 18.41
C LEU A 54 -16.72 -0.83 18.44
N PHE A 55 -16.12 -1.13 17.29
CA PHE A 55 -14.78 -1.70 17.21
C PHE A 55 -13.73 -0.75 17.78
N GLN A 56 -13.74 0.52 17.35
CA GLN A 56 -12.76 1.52 17.80
C GLN A 56 -12.79 1.72 19.32
N THR A 57 -13.98 1.71 19.92
CA THR A 57 -14.17 1.90 21.37
C THR A 57 -13.93 0.65 22.20
N THR A 58 -14.16 -0.55 21.65
CA THR A 58 -14.01 -1.82 22.39
C THR A 58 -12.65 -2.47 22.24
N VAL A 59 -12.05 -2.39 21.04
CA VAL A 59 -10.75 -3.01 20.71
C VAL A 59 -9.63 -1.98 20.75
N GLY A 60 -9.91 -0.78 20.25
CA GLY A 60 -8.96 0.33 20.18
C GLY A 60 -8.89 0.95 18.78
N PRO A 61 -8.07 2.01 18.62
CA PRO A 61 -7.92 2.72 17.36
C PRO A 61 -7.59 1.80 16.18
N PHE A 62 -8.07 2.16 15.00
CA PHE A 62 -7.69 1.44 13.79
C PHE A 62 -6.18 1.59 13.59
N LEU A 63 -5.55 0.56 12.99
CA LEU A 63 -4.09 0.47 12.81
C LEU A 63 -3.26 0.27 14.09
N SER A 64 -3.83 0.36 15.29
CA SER A 64 -3.11 0.00 16.53
C SER A 64 -3.50 -1.38 17.08
N VAL A 65 -4.26 -2.17 16.32
CA VAL A 65 -4.64 -3.53 16.71
C VAL A 65 -3.57 -4.52 16.27
N ASP A 66 -2.83 -5.02 17.26
CA ASP A 66 -1.92 -6.14 17.13
C ASP A 66 -2.70 -7.44 16.91
N THR A 67 -2.32 -8.19 15.88
CA THR A 67 -2.91 -9.50 15.60
C THR A 67 -1.99 -10.57 16.17
N PHE A 68 -2.51 -11.45 17.02
CA PHE A 68 -1.80 -12.67 17.37
C PHE A 68 -1.82 -13.62 16.18
N TYR A 69 -0.65 -14.11 15.78
CA TYR A 69 -0.57 -15.19 14.80
C TYR A 69 -0.98 -16.50 15.49
N VAL A 70 -2.20 -16.96 15.21
CA VAL A 70 -2.69 -18.26 15.66
C VAL A 70 -2.26 -19.30 14.62
N ALA A 71 -1.64 -20.38 15.08
CA ALA A 71 -1.27 -21.48 14.21
C ALA A 71 -2.51 -22.03 13.48
N VAL A 72 -2.37 -22.30 12.18
CA VAL A 72 -3.45 -22.87 11.38
C VAL A 72 -3.84 -24.23 11.98
N PRO A 73 -5.13 -24.48 12.25
CA PRO A 73 -5.58 -25.77 12.75
C PRO A 73 -5.08 -26.94 11.88
N PRO A 74 -4.56 -28.04 12.48
CA PRO A 74 -4.04 -29.17 11.72
C PRO A 74 -4.97 -29.72 10.62
N PRO A 75 -6.31 -29.78 10.80
CA PRO A 75 -7.21 -30.24 9.74
C PRO A 75 -7.21 -29.35 8.49
N LEU A 76 -7.07 -28.03 8.66
CA LEU A 76 -7.01 -27.08 7.55
C LEU A 76 -5.68 -27.20 6.80
N MET A 77 -4.57 -27.39 7.53
CA MET A 77 -3.28 -27.69 6.89
C MET A 77 -3.33 -29.00 6.11
N ALA A 78 -3.96 -30.04 6.67
CA ALA A 78 -4.15 -31.32 5.98
C ALA A 78 -4.97 -31.15 4.69
N MET A 79 -6.06 -30.38 4.73
CA MET A 79 -6.88 -30.09 3.56
C MET A 79 -6.11 -29.31 2.48
N ALA A 80 -5.33 -28.30 2.88
CA ALA A 80 -4.50 -27.55 1.94
C ALA A 80 -3.45 -28.45 1.27
N HIS A 81 -2.82 -29.33 2.04
CA HIS A 81 -1.85 -30.29 1.52
C HIS A 81 -2.49 -31.30 0.56
N THR A 82 -3.67 -31.86 0.90
CA THR A 82 -4.37 -32.77 -0.01
C THR A 82 -4.82 -32.08 -1.29
N PHE A 83 -5.31 -30.84 -1.19
CA PHE A 83 -5.65 -30.04 -2.35
C PHE A 83 -4.42 -29.78 -3.24
N GLN A 84 -3.28 -29.40 -2.65
CA GLN A 84 -2.06 -29.12 -3.41
C GLN A 84 -1.52 -30.36 -4.12
N VAL A 85 -1.54 -31.52 -3.46
CA VAL A 85 -1.19 -32.81 -4.09
C VAL A 85 -2.16 -33.16 -5.21
N ALA A 86 -3.46 -32.94 -5.03
CA ALA A 86 -4.45 -33.19 -6.08
C ALA A 86 -4.26 -32.24 -7.26
N TRP A 87 -4.03 -30.95 -7.01
CA TRP A 87 -3.81 -29.92 -8.03
C TRP A 87 -2.57 -30.21 -8.89
N GLN A 88 -1.46 -30.60 -8.26
CA GLN A 88 -0.23 -30.98 -8.98
C GLN A 88 -0.43 -32.16 -9.94
N ARG A 89 -1.45 -33.00 -9.73
CA ARG A 89 -1.79 -34.09 -10.67
C ARG A 89 -2.53 -33.61 -11.90
N PHE A 90 -3.21 -32.47 -11.82
CA PHE A 90 -4.01 -31.91 -12.91
C PHE A 90 -3.29 -30.81 -13.69
N VAL A 91 -2.28 -30.17 -13.10
CA VAL A 91 -1.51 -29.10 -13.74
C VAL A 91 -0.03 -29.44 -13.69
N VAL A 92 0.52 -29.82 -14.84
CA VAL A 92 1.97 -29.88 -15.05
C VAL A 92 2.46 -28.44 -15.23
N VAL A 93 2.85 -27.78 -14.13
CA VAL A 93 3.60 -26.52 -14.17
C VAL A 93 5.09 -26.82 -14.19
N ASP A 94 5.54 -27.66 -15.12
CA ASP A 94 6.97 -28.05 -15.19
C ASP A 94 7.83 -26.92 -15.77
N THR A 95 7.23 -25.95 -16.45
CA THR A 95 7.96 -24.82 -17.03
C THR A 95 7.18 -23.52 -16.85
N ILE A 96 7.77 -22.58 -16.12
CA ILE A 96 7.42 -21.17 -16.25
C ILE A 96 8.26 -20.67 -17.43
N PRO A 97 7.65 -20.32 -18.58
CA PRO A 97 8.43 -19.80 -19.69
C PRO A 97 9.17 -18.55 -19.23
N THR A 98 10.48 -18.50 -19.48
CA THR A 98 11.25 -17.28 -19.26
C THR A 98 10.78 -16.24 -20.28
N VAL A 99 10.02 -15.25 -19.82
CA VAL A 99 9.66 -14.10 -20.63
C VAL A 99 10.74 -13.05 -20.44
N ALA A 100 11.41 -12.67 -21.54
CA ALA A 100 12.30 -11.52 -21.53
C ALA A 100 11.46 -10.25 -21.29
N PHE A 101 11.46 -9.76 -20.06
CA PHE A 101 10.83 -8.48 -19.74
C PHE A 101 11.79 -7.36 -20.14
N HIS A 102 11.50 -6.69 -21.25
CA HIS A 102 12.19 -5.45 -21.56
C HIS A 102 11.62 -4.37 -20.64
N PRO A 103 12.45 -3.71 -19.79
CA PRO A 103 11.98 -2.65 -18.89
C PRO A 103 11.51 -1.40 -19.66
N THR A 104 11.63 -1.41 -20.99
CA THR A 104 11.19 -0.37 -21.90
C THR A 104 10.26 -0.96 -22.97
N PRO A 105 9.16 -0.27 -23.32
CA PRO A 105 8.35 -0.64 -24.47
C PRO A 105 9.22 -0.78 -25.73
N PRO A 106 8.97 -1.77 -26.61
CA PRO A 106 9.74 -1.96 -27.84
C PRO A 106 9.82 -0.70 -28.72
N SER A 107 8.81 0.17 -28.64
CA SER A 107 8.79 1.46 -29.35
C SER A 107 9.90 2.42 -28.93
N TRP A 108 10.41 2.33 -27.70
CA TRP A 108 11.52 3.18 -27.23
C TRP A 108 12.88 2.73 -27.79
N VAL A 109 12.97 1.50 -28.31
CA VAL A 109 14.16 1.02 -29.00
C VAL A 109 14.22 1.61 -30.41
N SER A 110 13.07 1.77 -31.08
CA SER A 110 12.97 2.39 -32.40
C SER A 110 13.01 3.92 -32.37
N ASP A 111 12.61 4.53 -31.26
CA ASP A 111 12.55 5.98 -31.11
C ASP A 111 13.14 6.43 -29.75
N PRO A 112 14.40 6.92 -29.73
CA PRO A 112 15.06 7.37 -28.51
C PRO A 112 14.45 8.65 -27.92
N THR A 113 13.46 9.26 -28.58
CA THR A 113 12.75 10.44 -28.08
C THR A 113 11.54 10.11 -27.21
N LEU A 114 11.08 8.85 -27.24
CA LEU A 114 9.99 8.39 -26.38
C LEU A 114 10.47 8.27 -24.92
N ARG A 115 9.81 8.99 -24.02
CA ARG A 115 10.09 8.96 -22.57
C ARG A 115 8.88 8.45 -21.81
N TRP A 116 9.14 7.77 -20.69
CA TRP A 116 8.09 7.44 -19.74
C TRP A 116 7.45 8.72 -19.19
N GLN A 117 6.17 8.93 -19.49
CA GLN A 117 5.37 9.98 -18.87
C GLN A 117 4.31 9.31 -18.02
N SER A 118 4.47 9.37 -16.68
CA SER A 118 3.40 8.99 -15.77
C SER A 118 2.18 9.89 -16.02
N ALA A 119 0.98 9.38 -15.77
CA ALA A 119 -0.24 10.19 -15.86
C ALA A 119 -0.21 11.44 -14.95
N LEU A 120 0.68 11.48 -13.95
CA LEU A 120 0.95 12.62 -13.09
C LEU A 120 1.75 13.73 -13.79
N SER A 121 2.59 13.43 -14.80
CA SER A 121 3.31 14.47 -15.54
C SER A 121 2.43 15.25 -16.53
N ARG A 122 1.24 14.73 -16.85
CA ARG A 122 0.27 15.42 -17.72
C ARG A 122 -0.45 16.60 -17.05
N ARG A 123 -0.38 16.74 -15.72
CA ARG A 123 -1.01 17.86 -14.99
C ARG A 123 -0.10 19.06 -14.76
N LEU A 124 1.21 18.97 -15.07
CA LEU A 124 2.18 20.04 -14.82
C LEU A 124 2.92 20.47 -16.09
N SER A 125 2.19 20.73 -17.18
CA SER A 125 2.78 21.47 -18.30
C SER A 125 1.71 22.25 -19.07
N PRO A 126 1.56 23.55 -18.83
CA PRO A 126 1.47 24.49 -19.92
C PRO A 126 2.90 24.72 -20.45
N THR A 127 3.13 24.35 -21.71
CA THR A 127 4.06 25.02 -22.64
C THR A 127 5.28 25.78 -22.06
N LEU A 128 6.47 25.39 -22.54
CA LEU A 128 7.75 26.15 -22.62
C LEU A 128 8.86 25.69 -21.66
N CYS A 129 9.74 24.83 -22.17
CA CYS A 129 11.18 24.92 -21.87
C CYS A 129 11.90 24.98 -23.23
N PRO A 130 12.42 26.15 -23.67
CA PRO A 130 13.23 26.21 -24.86
C PRO A 130 14.61 25.59 -24.60
N ARG A 131 15.11 24.86 -25.60
CA ARG A 131 16.50 24.42 -25.70
C ARG A 131 17.43 25.62 -25.56
N HIS A 132 18.35 25.57 -24.61
CA HIS A 132 19.63 26.26 -24.74
C HIS A 132 20.68 25.25 -25.19
N ILE A 133 21.43 25.68 -26.22
CA ILE A 133 22.62 25.04 -26.79
C ILE A 133 23.72 24.97 -25.73
#